data_AF-A0A376WRU0-F1
#
_entry.id   AF-A0A376WRU0-F1
#
_cell.length_a   1.000
_cell.length_b   1.000
_cell.length_c   1.000
_cell.angle_alpha   90.00
_cell.angle_beta   90.00
_cell.angle_gamma   90.00
#
_symmetry.space_group_name_H-M   'P 1'
#
loop_
_entity.id
_entity.type
_entity.pdbx_description
1 polymer ?
#
loop_
_entity_poly.entity_id
_entity_poly.type
_entity_poly.pdbx_seq_one_letter_code
_entity_poly.pdbx_strand_id
1 'polypeptide(L)'
;MLEAIYTLGHGRAFRSLQIGRVIRHEQEAFVLHGRLQGEERETAIGLTKDKQGDSKVRIDGTDGHKVAELAHLMPMQLITPEGFTLLNGGPKYRRAFLDWGCFHNEPGFFTAWSNLKRLLKQRNAALRQVTRYEQLRPWDKELIPLAEQISTWRAEYSAGIAADMADTCKQFLPEFSLTFSFQRGWEKETEYAEVLERNFERDRQLTYTAHGPHKADLRIRADGAPVEDTLSRGQLKLLMCALRLAQGEFLTRESGRRCLYLIDDFGL
;
A
#
# COMPACT_ATOMS: atom_id res chain seq x y z
N MET A 1 -17.12 -15.54 4.41
CA MET A 1 -17.56 -14.76 3.23
C MET A 1 -16.63 -13.59 2.94
N LEU A 2 -16.41 -12.65 3.87
CA LEU A 2 -15.52 -11.48 3.66
C LEU A 2 -14.13 -11.84 3.14
N GLU A 3 -13.54 -12.92 3.67
CA GLU A 3 -12.23 -13.39 3.22
C GLU A 3 -12.21 -13.82 1.75
N ALA A 4 -13.29 -14.39 1.23
CA ALA A 4 -13.40 -14.74 -0.19
C ALA A 4 -13.47 -13.47 -1.06
N ILE A 5 -14.25 -12.47 -0.66
CA ILE A 5 -14.36 -11.19 -1.39
C ILE A 5 -13.00 -10.48 -1.42
N TYR A 6 -12.34 -10.38 -0.26
CA TYR A 6 -11.00 -9.78 -0.18
C TYR A 6 -10.00 -10.55 -1.04
N THR A 7 -10.00 -11.88 -0.95
CA THR A 7 -9.08 -12.74 -1.71
C THR A 7 -9.30 -12.59 -3.21
N LEU A 8 -10.55 -12.47 -3.68
CA LEU A 8 -10.87 -12.25 -5.08
C LEU A 8 -10.21 -10.97 -5.60
N GLY A 9 -10.33 -9.84 -4.89
CA GLY A 9 -9.72 -8.58 -5.34
C GLY A 9 -8.22 -8.44 -5.07
N HIS A 10 -7.67 -9.04 -4.01
CA HIS A 10 -6.27 -8.87 -3.60
C HIS A 10 -5.35 -10.06 -3.93
N GLY A 11 -5.92 -11.16 -4.43
CA GLY A 11 -5.22 -12.40 -4.70
C GLY A 11 -4.64 -13.09 -3.46
N ARG A 12 -4.97 -12.64 -2.25
CA ARG A 12 -4.48 -13.22 -0.99
C ARG A 12 -5.52 -13.08 0.12
N ALA A 13 -5.50 -14.02 1.05
CA ALA A 13 -6.30 -13.96 2.25
C ALA A 13 -5.78 -12.91 3.23
N PHE A 14 -6.67 -12.31 4.02
CA PHE A 14 -6.29 -11.31 5.01
C PHE A 14 -6.07 -11.91 6.42
N ARG A 15 -6.68 -13.06 6.75
CA ARG A 15 -6.47 -13.72 8.04
C ARG A 15 -5.27 -14.68 8.02
N SER A 16 -5.02 -15.34 6.89
CA SER A 16 -3.91 -16.29 6.74
C SER A 16 -2.98 -15.96 5.58
N LEU A 17 -1.68 -15.93 5.87
CA LEU A 17 -0.64 -15.86 4.84
C LEU A 17 -0.31 -17.23 4.22
N GLN A 18 -0.78 -18.33 4.82
CA GLN A 18 -0.52 -19.68 4.33
C GLN A 18 -1.64 -20.14 3.40
N ILE A 19 -1.33 -20.28 2.10
CA ILE A 19 -2.34 -20.62 1.09
C ILE A 19 -3.02 -21.98 1.35
N GLY A 20 -2.27 -22.96 1.86
CA GLY A 20 -2.82 -24.28 2.20
C GLY A 20 -3.91 -24.23 3.28
N ARG A 21 -3.98 -23.16 4.09
CA ARG A 21 -5.04 -23.02 5.11
C ARG A 21 -6.36 -22.49 4.56
N VAL A 22 -6.36 -21.92 3.36
CA VAL A 22 -7.58 -21.40 2.72
C VAL A 22 -8.11 -22.32 1.62
N ILE A 23 -7.33 -23.32 1.21
CA ILE A 23 -7.79 -24.40 0.33
C ILE A 23 -8.48 -25.46 1.19
N ARG A 24 -9.65 -25.94 0.74
CA ARG A 24 -10.37 -27.03 1.41
C ARG A 24 -9.47 -28.26 1.53
N HIS A 25 -9.57 -28.97 2.66
CA HIS A 25 -8.81 -30.20 2.89
C HIS A 25 -8.90 -31.16 1.70
N GLU A 26 -7.77 -31.78 1.34
CA GLU A 26 -7.61 -32.69 0.19
C GLU A 26 -7.89 -32.12 -1.21
N GLN A 27 -8.10 -30.80 -1.35
CA GLN A 27 -8.24 -30.16 -2.67
C GLN A 27 -6.93 -29.53 -3.13
N GLU A 28 -6.69 -29.46 -4.44
CA GLU A 28 -5.45 -28.88 -5.01
C GLU A 28 -5.52 -27.36 -5.19
N ALA A 29 -6.73 -26.81 -5.27
CA ALA A 29 -6.97 -25.40 -5.49
C ALA A 29 -8.34 -24.98 -4.95
N PHE A 30 -8.56 -23.66 -4.86
CA PHE A 30 -9.89 -23.08 -4.79
C PHE A 30 -10.14 -22.16 -5.98
N VAL A 31 -11.42 -21.94 -6.28
CA VAL A 31 -11.85 -20.98 -7.30
C VAL A 31 -12.86 -20.02 -6.69
N LEU A 32 -12.67 -18.73 -6.94
CA LEU A 32 -13.58 -17.66 -6.59
C LEU A 32 -14.10 -17.02 -7.87
N HIS A 33 -15.41 -16.82 -7.93
CA HIS A 33 -16.08 -16.11 -9.01
C HIS A 33 -16.93 -14.99 -8.42
N GLY A 34 -16.96 -13.87 -9.13
CA GLY A 34 -17.79 -12.72 -8.78
C GLY A 34 -18.26 -11.99 -10.04
N ARG A 35 -19.24 -11.13 -9.85
CA ARG A 35 -19.74 -10.22 -10.88
C ARG A 35 -19.77 -8.82 -10.31
N LEU A 36 -19.19 -7.88 -11.04
CA LEU A 36 -19.14 -6.48 -10.67
C LEU A 36 -20.18 -5.73 -11.50
N GLN A 37 -21.13 -5.07 -10.83
CA GLN A 37 -22.11 -4.21 -11.47
C GLN A 37 -21.50 -2.83 -11.74
N GLY A 38 -21.14 -2.56 -13.00
CA GLY A 38 -20.77 -1.24 -13.49
C GLY A 38 -22.01 -0.40 -13.85
N GLU A 39 -21.78 0.84 -14.29
CA GLU A 39 -22.84 1.74 -14.77
C GLU A 39 -23.47 1.23 -16.08
N GLU A 40 -22.64 0.79 -17.03
CA GLU A 40 -23.09 0.36 -18.36
C GLU A 40 -23.22 -1.15 -18.50
N ARG A 41 -22.36 -1.93 -17.83
CA ARG A 41 -22.34 -3.40 -17.97
C ARG A 41 -21.87 -4.12 -16.72
N GLU A 42 -22.28 -5.38 -16.61
CA GLU A 42 -21.72 -6.32 -15.65
C GLU A 42 -20.35 -6.83 -16.14
N THR A 43 -19.40 -7.00 -15.22
CA THR A 43 -18.08 -7.57 -15.50
C THR A 43 -17.90 -8.85 -14.69
N ALA A 44 -17.63 -9.97 -15.36
CA ALA A 44 -17.39 -11.25 -14.69
C ALA A 44 -15.92 -11.37 -14.29
N ILE A 45 -15.64 -11.74 -13.05
CA ILE A 45 -14.27 -11.89 -12.54
C ILE A 45 -14.06 -13.25 -11.90
N GLY A 46 -12.85 -13.78 -12.00
CA GLY A 46 -12.46 -15.07 -11.47
C GLY A 46 -11.02 -15.09 -10.96
N LEU A 47 -10.80 -15.80 -9.87
CA LEU A 47 -9.49 -16.11 -9.31
C LEU A 47 -9.43 -17.59 -8.96
N THR A 48 -8.49 -18.30 -9.56
CA THR A 48 -8.09 -19.63 -9.11
C THR A 48 -6.75 -19.52 -8.40
N LYS A 49 -6.62 -20.22 -7.26
CA LYS A 49 -5.37 -20.29 -6.53
C LYS A 49 -5.07 -21.71 -6.10
N ASP A 50 -3.89 -22.20 -6.45
CA ASP A 50 -3.44 -23.55 -6.13
C ASP A 50 -2.59 -23.61 -4.85
N LYS A 51 -2.23 -24.84 -4.46
CA LYS A 51 -1.35 -25.11 -3.30
C LYS A 51 0.05 -24.52 -3.44
N GLN A 52 0.56 -24.30 -4.65
CA GLN A 52 1.86 -23.64 -4.86
C GLN A 52 1.76 -22.12 -4.66
N GLY A 53 0.54 -21.58 -4.72
CA GLY A 53 0.26 -20.16 -4.55
C GLY A 53 0.13 -19.40 -5.87
N ASP A 54 0.21 -20.10 -7.00
CA ASP A 54 0.04 -19.50 -8.32
C ASP A 54 -1.41 -19.06 -8.51
N SER A 55 -1.57 -17.92 -9.17
CA SER A 55 -2.86 -17.28 -9.36
C SER A 55 -3.20 -17.25 -10.85
N LYS A 56 -4.35 -17.82 -11.21
CA LYS A 56 -4.94 -17.67 -12.54
C LYS A 56 -6.11 -16.71 -12.41
N VAL A 57 -6.06 -15.61 -13.16
CA VAL A 57 -7.10 -14.58 -13.16
C VAL A 57 -7.85 -14.63 -14.48
N ARG A 58 -9.17 -14.53 -14.37
CA ARG A 58 -10.09 -14.41 -15.49
C ARG A 58 -10.92 -13.15 -15.36
N ILE A 59 -11.05 -12.37 -16.43
CA ILE A 59 -11.91 -11.17 -16.50
C ILE A 59 -12.72 -11.29 -17.79
N ASP A 60 -14.05 -11.17 -17.73
CA ASP A 60 -14.97 -11.29 -18.86
C ASP A 60 -14.74 -12.52 -19.77
N GLY A 61 -14.36 -13.64 -19.13
CA GLY A 61 -14.12 -14.91 -19.84
C GLY A 61 -12.73 -15.07 -20.42
N THR A 62 -11.88 -14.03 -20.43
CA THR A 62 -10.49 -14.11 -20.89
C THR A 62 -9.53 -14.43 -19.76
N ASP A 63 -8.55 -15.29 -20.03
CA ASP A 63 -7.47 -15.67 -19.09
C ASP A 63 -6.20 -14.82 -19.32
N GLY A 64 -5.25 -14.91 -18.39
CA GLY A 64 -3.93 -14.28 -18.53
C GLY A 64 -3.79 -12.90 -17.86
N HIS A 65 -4.84 -12.45 -17.19
CA HIS A 65 -4.83 -11.21 -16.41
C HIS A 65 -3.98 -11.34 -15.14
N LYS A 66 -3.60 -10.20 -14.58
CA LYS A 66 -2.85 -10.11 -13.32
C LYS A 66 -3.80 -9.83 -12.16
N VAL A 67 -3.41 -10.24 -10.96
CA VAL A 67 -4.11 -9.88 -9.71
C VAL A 67 -4.22 -8.35 -9.55
N ALA A 68 -3.25 -7.59 -10.06
CA ALA A 68 -3.31 -6.13 -10.06
C ALA A 68 -4.51 -5.58 -10.85
N GLU A 69 -4.97 -6.28 -11.90
CA GLU A 69 -6.17 -5.87 -12.64
C GLU A 69 -7.44 -6.12 -11.81
N LEU A 70 -7.53 -7.23 -11.08
CA LEU A 70 -8.62 -7.47 -10.12
C LEU A 70 -8.62 -6.42 -9.01
N ALA A 71 -7.44 -6.13 -8.45
CA ALA A 71 -7.27 -5.12 -7.41
C ALA A 71 -7.68 -3.74 -7.94
N HIS A 72 -7.33 -3.44 -9.20
CA HIS A 72 -7.79 -2.21 -9.83
C HIS A 72 -9.31 -2.22 -9.90
N LEU A 73 -9.97 -3.24 -10.48
CA LEU A 73 -11.43 -3.33 -10.64
C LEU A 73 -12.21 -3.30 -9.30
N MET A 74 -11.63 -3.85 -8.24
CA MET A 74 -12.23 -3.95 -6.91
C MET A 74 -11.43 -3.10 -5.91
N PRO A 75 -11.60 -1.75 -5.90
CA PRO A 75 -11.04 -0.95 -4.84
C PRO A 75 -11.75 -1.31 -3.53
N MET A 76 -11.00 -1.80 -2.53
CA MET A 76 -11.57 -2.22 -1.26
C MET A 76 -10.79 -1.67 -0.07
N GLN A 77 -11.53 -1.32 0.98
CA GLN A 77 -11.00 -1.01 2.29
C GLN A 77 -11.38 -2.12 3.26
N LEU A 78 -10.37 -2.65 3.95
CA LEU A 78 -10.54 -3.68 4.97
C LEU A 78 -10.44 -3.03 6.35
N ILE A 79 -11.47 -3.20 7.16
CA ILE A 79 -11.55 -2.73 8.55
C ILE A 79 -11.70 -3.98 9.42
N THR A 80 -10.65 -4.29 10.20
CA THR A 80 -10.60 -5.42 11.12
C THR A 80 -10.26 -4.94 12.54
N PRO A 81 -10.51 -5.73 13.60
CA PRO A 81 -10.23 -5.34 14.98
C PRO A 81 -8.72 -5.14 15.25
N GLU A 82 -7.87 -5.86 14.53
CA GLU A 82 -6.41 -5.74 14.55
C GLU A 82 -5.87 -4.67 13.59
N GLY A 83 -6.76 -3.92 12.92
CA GLY A 83 -6.44 -2.97 11.86
C GLY A 83 -5.58 -1.77 12.31
N PHE A 84 -5.45 -1.51 13.62
CA PHE A 84 -4.63 -0.42 14.15
C PHE A 84 -3.12 -0.61 13.92
N THR A 85 -2.69 -1.73 13.33
CA THR A 85 -1.35 -1.90 12.76
C THR A 85 -0.98 -0.83 11.73
N LEU A 86 -1.96 -0.19 11.09
CA LEU A 86 -1.75 1.03 10.30
C LEU A 86 -1.05 2.11 11.14
N LEU A 87 -1.45 2.26 12.39
CA LEU A 87 -0.98 3.31 13.28
C LEU A 87 0.27 2.86 14.03
N ASN A 88 0.25 1.70 14.70
CA ASN A 88 1.34 1.26 15.58
C ASN A 88 2.31 0.22 15.00
N GLY A 89 2.10 -0.22 13.76
CA GLY A 89 2.97 -1.19 13.07
C GLY A 89 4.20 -0.54 12.42
N GLY A 90 4.34 0.78 12.56
CA GLY A 90 5.42 1.58 12.00
C GLY A 90 5.25 1.94 10.51
N PRO A 91 6.28 2.60 9.92
CA PRO A 91 6.17 3.26 8.62
C PRO A 91 5.78 2.35 7.44
N LYS A 92 6.02 1.04 7.54
CA LYS A 92 5.64 0.07 6.50
C LYS A 92 4.14 0.08 6.22
N TYR A 93 3.30 0.13 7.25
CA TYR A 93 1.85 0.08 7.09
C TYR A 93 1.28 1.42 6.64
N ARG A 94 1.85 2.52 7.13
CA ARG A 94 1.50 3.88 6.68
C ARG A 94 1.90 4.15 5.23
N ARG A 95 3.05 3.63 4.78
CA ARG A 95 3.38 3.59 3.34
C ARG A 95 2.41 2.74 2.54
N ALA A 96 1.99 1.58 3.06
CA ALA A 96 1.01 0.75 2.35
C ALA A 96 -0.35 1.45 2.21
N PHE A 97 -0.74 2.29 3.17
CA PHE A 97 -1.90 3.18 3.04
C PHE A 97 -1.72 4.18 1.90
N LEU A 98 -0.58 4.89 1.84
CA LEU A 98 -0.28 5.81 0.72
C LEU A 98 -0.22 5.07 -0.64
N ASP A 99 0.43 3.91 -0.68
CA ASP A 99 0.62 3.12 -1.89
C ASP A 99 -0.71 2.61 -2.46
N TRP A 100 -1.68 2.29 -1.59
CA TRP A 100 -3.06 1.96 -2.02
C TRP A 100 -3.71 3.15 -2.73
N GLY A 101 -3.57 4.35 -2.17
CA GLY A 101 -4.08 5.58 -2.75
C GLY A 101 -3.48 5.86 -4.12
N CYS A 102 -2.15 5.88 -4.18
CA CYS A 102 -1.45 6.10 -5.44
C CYS A 102 -1.77 5.01 -6.47
N PHE A 103 -1.92 3.75 -6.06
CA PHE A 103 -2.29 2.66 -6.97
C PHE A 103 -3.64 2.89 -7.68
N HIS A 104 -4.60 3.51 -7.01
CA HIS A 104 -5.92 3.75 -7.58
C HIS A 104 -6.04 5.10 -8.31
N ASN A 105 -5.24 6.09 -7.92
CA ASN A 105 -5.26 7.43 -8.51
C ASN A 105 -4.28 7.60 -9.68
N GLU A 106 -3.17 6.84 -9.70
CA GLU A 106 -2.07 7.04 -10.64
C GLU A 106 -1.83 5.78 -11.51
N PRO A 107 -2.22 5.79 -12.79
CA PRO A 107 -2.12 4.60 -13.67
C PRO A 107 -0.71 3.99 -13.76
N GLY A 108 0.33 4.83 -13.67
CA GLY A 108 1.73 4.40 -13.75
C GLY A 108 2.33 3.89 -12.43
N PHE A 109 1.66 4.09 -11.30
CA PHE A 109 2.25 3.88 -9.98
C PHE A 109 2.65 2.42 -9.74
N PHE A 110 1.78 1.46 -10.08
CA PHE A 110 2.07 0.04 -9.84
C PHE A 110 3.33 -0.44 -10.56
N THR A 111 3.47 -0.07 -11.84
CA THR A 111 4.62 -0.44 -12.67
C THR A 111 5.89 0.17 -12.11
N ALA A 112 5.86 1.47 -11.78
CA ALA A 112 6.99 2.16 -11.18
C ALA A 112 7.38 1.56 -9.82
N TRP A 113 6.41 1.30 -8.95
CA TRP A 113 6.60 0.71 -7.62
C TRP A 113 7.21 -0.69 -7.69
N SER A 114 6.73 -1.53 -8.61
CA SER A 114 7.27 -2.87 -8.85
C SER A 114 8.73 -2.80 -9.32
N ASN A 115 9.03 -1.90 -10.27
CA ASN A 115 10.38 -1.67 -10.77
C ASN A 115 11.31 -1.12 -9.69
N LEU A 116 10.86 -0.15 -8.88
CA LEU A 116 11.60 0.39 -7.75
C LEU A 116 12.00 -0.73 -6.78
N LYS A 117 11.05 -1.59 -6.39
CA LYS A 117 11.32 -2.70 -5.47
C LYS A 117 12.34 -3.69 -6.05
N ARG A 118 12.24 -4.00 -7.34
CA ARG A 118 13.19 -4.87 -8.04
C ARG A 118 14.59 -4.25 -8.09
N LEU A 119 14.69 -2.98 -8.49
CA LEU A 119 15.96 -2.25 -8.59
C LEU A 119 16.62 -2.08 -7.22
N LEU A 120 15.86 -1.74 -6.17
CA LEU A 120 16.39 -1.70 -4.80
C LEU A 120 16.95 -3.04 -4.36
N LYS A 121 16.28 -4.16 -4.69
CA LYS A 121 16.80 -5.50 -4.39
C LYS A 121 18.10 -5.78 -5.14
N GLN A 122 18.17 -5.41 -6.42
CA GLN A 122 19.37 -5.59 -7.25
C GLN A 122 20.53 -4.71 -6.75
N ARG A 123 20.28 -3.43 -6.46
CA ARG A 123 21.24 -2.50 -5.85
C ARG A 123 21.76 -3.02 -4.51
N ASN A 124 20.87 -3.50 -3.64
CA ASN A 124 21.27 -4.08 -2.34
C ASN A 124 22.11 -5.35 -2.49
N ALA A 125 21.86 -6.16 -3.52
CA ALA A 125 22.73 -7.29 -3.84
C ALA A 125 24.11 -6.83 -4.36
N ALA A 126 24.14 -5.82 -5.23
CA ALA A 126 25.37 -5.23 -5.75
C ALA A 126 26.22 -4.57 -4.66
N LEU A 127 25.61 -3.90 -3.68
CA LEU A 127 26.29 -3.29 -2.52
C LEU A 127 27.23 -4.26 -1.78
N ARG A 128 26.96 -5.57 -1.84
CA ARG A 128 27.80 -6.60 -1.19
C ARG A 128 29.11 -6.90 -1.92
N GLN A 129 29.21 -6.50 -3.19
CA GLN A 129 30.28 -6.91 -4.11
C GLN A 129 31.12 -5.73 -4.59
N VAL A 130 30.52 -4.53 -4.64
CA VAL A 130 31.20 -3.33 -5.11
C VAL A 130 32.17 -2.76 -4.07
N THR A 131 33.23 -2.12 -4.56
CA THR A 131 34.23 -1.41 -3.74
C THR A 131 34.21 0.09 -3.98
N ARG A 132 33.65 0.54 -5.11
CA ARG A 132 33.56 1.96 -5.49
C ARG A 132 32.14 2.30 -5.96
N TYR A 133 31.73 3.56 -5.75
CA TYR A 133 30.37 4.03 -6.06
C TYR A 133 30.04 3.94 -7.56
N GLU A 134 31.02 4.15 -8.44
CA GLU A 134 30.84 4.10 -9.90
C GLU A 134 30.25 2.78 -10.38
N GLN A 135 30.54 1.70 -9.66
CA GLN A 135 30.01 0.38 -9.97
C GLN A 135 28.49 0.31 -9.77
N LEU A 136 27.90 1.15 -8.91
CA LEU A 136 26.44 1.19 -8.67
C LEU A 136 25.68 2.07 -9.67
N ARG A 137 26.37 2.93 -10.43
CA ARG A 137 25.73 3.89 -11.35
C ARG A 137 24.72 3.28 -12.33
N PRO A 138 24.90 2.06 -12.89
CA PRO A 138 23.90 1.46 -13.75
C PRO A 138 22.54 1.29 -13.07
N TRP A 139 22.52 0.87 -11.80
CA TRP A 139 21.29 0.74 -11.02
C TRP A 139 20.75 2.09 -10.60
N ASP A 140 21.61 3.01 -10.15
CA ASP A 140 21.19 4.33 -9.68
C ASP A 140 20.54 5.15 -10.81
N LYS A 141 21.04 5.02 -12.05
CA LYS A 141 20.46 5.67 -13.24
C LYS A 141 18.99 5.30 -13.48
N GLU A 142 18.61 4.04 -13.24
CA GLU A 142 17.21 3.59 -13.34
C GLU A 142 16.41 3.86 -12.06
N LEU A 143 17.06 3.74 -10.90
CA LEU A 143 16.40 3.85 -9.60
C LEU A 143 15.96 5.28 -9.28
N ILE A 144 16.81 6.27 -9.55
CA ILE A 144 16.57 7.68 -9.18
C ILE A 144 15.26 8.23 -9.78
N PRO A 145 15.01 8.17 -11.10
CA PRO A 145 13.77 8.74 -11.66
C PRO A 145 12.52 8.05 -11.11
N LEU A 146 12.57 6.73 -10.87
CA LEU A 146 11.47 6.00 -10.24
C LEU A 146 11.25 6.42 -8.79
N ALA A 147 12.32 6.65 -8.04
CA ALA A 147 12.26 7.05 -6.65
C ALA A 147 11.67 8.46 -6.49
N GLU A 148 12.13 9.40 -7.32
CA GLU A 148 11.60 10.75 -7.39
C GLU A 148 10.11 10.73 -7.76
N GLN A 149 9.73 10.03 -8.84
CA GLN A 149 8.33 9.95 -9.29
C GLN A 149 7.39 9.36 -8.22
N ILE A 150 7.79 8.26 -7.58
CA ILE A 150 6.99 7.65 -6.49
C ILE A 150 6.87 8.58 -5.29
N SER A 151 7.92 9.34 -4.99
CA SER A 151 7.88 10.34 -3.92
C SER A 151 6.93 11.49 -4.27
N THR A 152 6.92 11.95 -5.52
CA THR A 152 6.01 12.99 -6.01
C THR A 152 4.56 12.54 -5.89
N TRP A 153 4.20 11.38 -6.45
CA TRP A 153 2.84 10.85 -6.35
C TRP A 153 2.37 10.69 -4.92
N ARG A 154 3.22 10.20 -4.01
CA ARG A 154 2.87 10.08 -2.60
C ARG A 154 2.67 11.43 -1.91
N ALA A 155 3.48 12.43 -2.26
CA ALA A 155 3.33 13.78 -1.72
C ALA A 155 2.03 14.43 -2.21
N GLU A 156 1.75 14.32 -3.50
CA GLU A 156 0.52 14.83 -4.14
C GLU A 156 -0.72 14.15 -3.55
N TYR A 157 -0.73 12.81 -3.50
CA TYR A 157 -1.82 12.06 -2.89
C TYR A 157 -2.01 12.43 -1.41
N SER A 158 -0.92 12.48 -0.63
CA SER A 158 -0.99 12.84 0.79
C SER A 158 -1.52 14.25 1.02
N ALA A 159 -1.21 15.20 0.13
CA ALA A 159 -1.73 16.55 0.18
C ALA A 159 -3.21 16.60 -0.23
N GLY A 160 -3.58 15.89 -1.30
CA GLY A 160 -4.95 15.85 -1.82
C GLY A 160 -5.96 15.28 -0.83
N ILE A 161 -5.60 14.22 -0.09
CA ILE A 161 -6.50 13.57 0.88
C ILE A 161 -6.44 14.19 2.30
N ALA A 162 -5.54 15.15 2.55
CA ALA A 162 -5.30 15.67 3.90
C ALA A 162 -6.58 16.27 4.54
N ALA A 163 -7.37 17.01 3.74
CA ALA A 163 -8.62 17.60 4.19
C ALA A 163 -9.68 16.53 4.49
N ASP A 164 -9.90 15.59 3.58
CA ASP A 164 -10.86 14.48 3.78
C ASP A 164 -10.50 13.66 5.03
N MET A 165 -9.21 13.36 5.26
CA MET A 165 -8.78 12.68 6.49
C MET A 165 -9.08 13.51 7.74
N ALA A 166 -8.77 14.82 7.73
CA ALA A 166 -9.04 15.68 8.89
C ALA A 166 -10.53 15.76 9.21
N ASP A 167 -11.37 15.95 8.18
CA ASP A 167 -12.82 16.10 8.32
C ASP A 167 -13.47 14.79 8.79
N THR A 168 -13.12 13.66 8.19
CA THR A 168 -13.63 12.36 8.64
C THR A 168 -13.14 12.06 10.05
N CYS A 169 -11.86 12.24 10.37
CA CYS A 169 -11.35 11.94 11.70
C CYS A 169 -11.97 12.81 12.80
N LYS A 170 -12.30 14.08 12.52
CA LYS A 170 -12.98 14.97 13.47
C LYS A 170 -14.37 14.45 13.89
N GLN A 171 -15.06 13.69 13.04
CA GLN A 171 -16.34 13.07 13.39
C GLN A 171 -16.18 11.94 14.41
N PHE A 172 -15.05 11.25 14.39
CA PHE A 172 -14.77 10.11 15.27
C PHE A 172 -14.00 10.49 16.54
N LEU A 173 -13.17 11.54 16.46
CA LEU A 173 -12.25 12.00 17.50
C LEU A 173 -12.32 13.53 17.64
N PRO A 174 -13.49 14.11 17.95
CA PRO A 174 -13.69 15.56 17.99
C PRO A 174 -12.85 16.26 19.05
N GLU A 175 -12.34 15.53 20.03
CA GLU A 175 -11.51 16.05 21.13
C GLU A 175 -10.04 16.27 20.75
N PHE A 176 -9.58 15.78 19.59
CA PHE A 176 -8.18 15.89 19.16
C PHE A 176 -8.00 16.73 17.89
N SER A 177 -6.90 17.48 17.83
CA SER A 177 -6.44 18.10 16.58
C SER A 177 -5.45 17.18 15.87
N LEU A 178 -5.88 16.61 14.74
CA LEU A 178 -5.08 15.66 13.96
C LEU A 178 -4.33 16.36 12.83
N THR A 179 -3.05 16.03 12.69
CA THR A 179 -2.19 16.52 11.60
C THR A 179 -1.50 15.37 10.88
N PHE A 180 -1.36 15.53 9.57
CA PHE A 180 -0.79 14.54 8.65
C PHE A 180 0.40 15.15 7.93
N SER A 181 1.54 14.47 7.92
CA SER A 181 2.72 14.94 7.20
C SER A 181 3.45 13.82 6.48
N PHE A 182 3.69 14.01 5.20
CA PHE A 182 4.47 13.08 4.40
C PHE A 182 5.98 13.31 4.59
N GLN A 183 6.70 12.21 4.73
CA GLN A 183 8.17 12.15 4.77
C GLN A 183 8.63 11.26 3.62
N ARG A 184 9.39 11.79 2.67
CA ARG A 184 9.82 11.02 1.47
C ARG A 184 10.82 9.90 1.76
N GLY A 185 11.50 9.95 2.92
CA GLY A 185 12.51 8.96 3.34
C GLY A 185 13.96 9.38 3.10
N TRP A 186 14.16 10.63 2.70
CA TRP A 186 15.45 11.33 2.63
C TRP A 186 15.24 12.85 2.78
N GLU A 187 16.33 13.60 2.86
CA GLU A 187 16.33 15.07 3.03
C GLU A 187 15.55 15.76 1.89
N LYS A 188 14.68 16.71 2.26
CA LYS A 188 13.74 17.35 1.32
C LYS A 188 14.47 18.17 0.24
N GLU A 189 15.55 18.82 0.61
CA GLU A 189 16.30 19.78 -0.23
C GLU A 189 17.47 19.15 -0.98
N THR A 190 17.63 17.83 -0.86
CA THR A 190 18.75 17.10 -1.46
C THR A 190 18.25 16.21 -2.58
N GLU A 191 18.91 16.27 -3.73
CA GLU A 191 18.66 15.35 -4.83
C GLU A 191 18.97 13.91 -4.40
N TYR A 192 18.13 12.96 -4.80
CA TYR A 192 18.32 11.58 -4.36
C TYR A 192 19.66 10.98 -4.83
N ALA A 193 20.19 11.43 -5.97
CA ALA A 193 21.51 11.03 -6.47
C ALA A 193 22.62 11.34 -5.46
N GLU A 194 22.64 12.57 -4.93
CA GLU A 194 23.62 13.00 -3.94
C GLU A 194 23.48 12.19 -2.64
N VAL A 195 22.25 11.92 -2.22
CA VAL A 195 21.99 11.08 -1.04
C VAL A 195 22.59 9.67 -1.21
N LEU A 196 22.44 9.07 -2.39
CA LEU A 196 22.96 7.74 -2.68
C LEU A 196 24.50 7.70 -2.73
N GLU A 197 25.13 8.69 -3.35
CA GLU A 197 26.60 8.79 -3.44
C GLU A 197 27.23 9.08 -2.07
N ARG A 198 26.72 10.09 -1.35
CA ARG A 198 27.20 10.49 -0.03
C ARG A 198 27.10 9.36 1.00
N ASN A 199 26.08 8.51 0.91
CA ASN A 199 25.87 7.39 1.83
C ASN A 199 26.46 6.07 1.34
N PHE A 200 27.18 6.04 0.21
CA PHE A 200 27.69 4.81 -0.40
C PHE A 200 28.44 3.91 0.59
N GLU A 201 29.42 4.46 1.32
CA GLU A 201 30.27 3.65 2.20
C GLU A 201 29.47 3.06 3.37
N ARG A 202 28.49 3.82 3.89
CA ARG A 202 27.57 3.34 4.93
C ARG A 202 26.64 2.25 4.41
N ASP A 203 26.01 2.48 3.26
CA ASP A 203 25.12 1.51 2.61
C ASP A 203 25.85 0.21 2.27
N ARG A 204 27.12 0.30 1.85
CA ARG A 204 28.00 -0.84 1.53
C ARG A 204 28.25 -1.70 2.76
N GLN A 205 28.60 -1.09 3.90
CA GLN A 205 28.82 -1.78 5.17
C GLN A 205 27.54 -2.44 5.70
N LEU A 206 26.39 -1.78 5.53
CA LEU A 206 25.10 -2.29 5.96
C LEU A 206 24.49 -3.31 4.99
N THR A 207 24.98 -3.38 3.75
CA THR A 207 24.47 -4.20 2.64
C THR A 207 23.02 -3.91 2.24
N TYR A 208 22.54 -2.70 2.56
CA TYR A 208 21.22 -2.21 2.14
C TYR A 208 21.24 -0.70 1.95
N THR A 209 20.36 -0.22 1.07
CA THR A 209 20.16 1.20 0.80
C THR A 209 19.44 1.87 1.97
N ALA A 210 20.08 2.79 2.68
CA ALA A 210 19.54 3.36 3.91
C ALA A 210 18.46 4.41 3.70
N HIS A 211 18.46 5.10 2.55
CA HIS A 211 17.58 6.24 2.24
C HIS A 211 16.80 6.02 0.94
N GLY A 212 15.58 6.55 0.87
CA GLY A 212 14.75 6.48 -0.33
C GLY A 212 13.27 6.22 -0.05
N PRO A 213 12.45 6.01 -1.10
CA PRO A 213 11.00 5.87 -0.96
C PRO A 213 10.57 4.67 -0.11
N HIS A 214 11.40 3.64 0.01
CA HIS A 214 11.15 2.49 0.90
C HIS A 214 11.26 2.85 2.38
N LYS A 215 11.78 4.04 2.71
CA LYS A 215 11.84 4.62 4.06
C LYS A 215 10.85 5.77 4.27
N ALA A 216 10.03 6.09 3.28
CA ALA A 216 9.00 7.11 3.39
C ALA A 216 8.04 6.82 4.55
N ASP A 217 7.34 7.83 5.05
CA ASP A 217 6.37 7.69 6.13
C ASP A 217 5.26 8.73 6.00
N LEU A 218 4.05 8.36 6.43
CA LEU A 218 2.97 9.30 6.70
C LEU A 218 2.91 9.47 8.21
N ARG A 219 3.40 10.58 8.74
CA ARG A 219 3.35 10.86 10.17
C ARG A 219 1.99 11.41 10.53
N ILE A 220 1.37 10.81 11.54
CA ILE A 220 0.07 11.20 12.07
C ILE A 220 0.28 11.62 13.51
N ARG A 221 -0.19 12.83 13.85
CA ARG A 221 -0.06 13.38 15.20
C ARG A 221 -1.40 13.85 15.73
N ALA A 222 -1.65 13.62 17.01
CA ALA A 222 -2.73 14.20 17.79
C ALA A 222 -2.14 15.25 18.73
N ASP A 223 -2.63 16.48 18.66
CA ASP A 223 -2.19 17.61 19.51
C ASP A 223 -0.66 17.80 19.51
N GLY A 224 -0.03 17.58 18.35
CA GLY A 224 1.40 17.74 18.15
C GLY A 224 2.28 16.53 18.51
N ALA A 225 1.74 15.51 19.19
CA ALA A 225 2.43 14.28 19.57
C ALA A 225 2.04 13.08 18.68
N PRO A 226 2.89 12.05 18.51
CA PRO A 226 2.53 10.85 17.76
C PRO A 226 1.25 10.20 18.31
N VAL A 227 0.34 9.81 17.41
CA VAL A 227 -0.96 9.22 17.82
C VAL A 227 -0.81 7.97 18.69
N GLU A 228 0.28 7.23 18.53
CA GLU A 228 0.61 6.03 19.31
C GLU A 228 0.85 6.33 20.80
N ASP A 229 1.31 7.55 21.11
CA ASP A 229 1.64 8.01 22.46
C ASP A 229 0.46 8.74 23.12
N THR A 230 -0.46 9.28 22.32
CA THR A 230 -1.56 10.14 22.77
C THR A 230 -2.90 9.41 22.87
N LEU A 231 -3.21 8.55 21.90
CA LEU A 231 -4.54 7.94 21.78
C LEU A 231 -4.63 6.60 22.51
N SER A 232 -5.76 6.38 23.19
CA SER A 232 -6.08 5.06 23.74
C SER A 232 -6.26 4.02 22.62
N ARG A 233 -6.22 2.73 22.96
CA ARG A 233 -6.46 1.64 21.99
C ARG A 233 -7.83 1.77 21.29
N GLY A 234 -8.86 2.22 21.99
CA GLY A 234 -10.18 2.47 21.41
C GLY A 234 -10.15 3.61 20.40
N GLN A 235 -9.52 4.73 20.75
CA GLN A 235 -9.36 5.89 19.86
C GLN A 235 -8.48 5.57 18.64
N LEU A 236 -7.43 4.75 18.78
CA LEU A 236 -6.64 4.26 17.65
C LEU A 236 -7.48 3.42 16.67
N LYS A 237 -8.42 2.61 17.17
CA LYS A 237 -9.35 1.86 16.30
C LYS A 237 -10.27 2.82 15.54
N LEU A 238 -10.82 3.83 16.21
CA LEU A 238 -11.67 4.84 15.58
C LEU A 238 -10.90 5.64 14.53
N LEU A 239 -9.67 6.08 14.85
CA LEU A 239 -8.78 6.76 13.90
C LEU A 239 -8.52 5.89 12.67
N MET A 240 -8.19 4.61 12.86
CA MET A 240 -7.97 3.69 11.74
C MET A 240 -9.21 3.58 10.84
N CYS A 241 -10.40 3.46 11.43
CA CYS A 241 -11.65 3.42 10.67
C CYS A 241 -11.86 4.71 9.88
N ALA A 242 -11.71 5.86 10.53
CA ALA A 242 -11.84 7.17 9.89
C ALA A 242 -10.88 7.34 8.71
N LEU A 243 -9.62 6.92 8.84
CA LEU A 243 -8.65 6.99 7.75
C LEU A 243 -9.03 6.08 6.57
N ARG A 244 -9.53 4.88 6.85
CA ARG A 244 -9.97 3.93 5.81
C ARG A 244 -11.24 4.42 5.10
N LEU A 245 -12.17 5.02 5.84
CA LEU A 245 -13.36 5.66 5.30
C LEU A 245 -12.99 6.83 4.40
N ALA A 246 -12.21 7.79 4.91
CA ALA A 246 -11.71 8.94 4.15
C ALA A 246 -11.00 8.51 2.87
N GLN A 247 -10.18 7.46 2.92
CA GLN A 247 -9.49 6.94 1.74
C GLN A 247 -10.42 6.34 0.69
N GLY A 248 -11.48 5.62 1.09
CA GLY A 248 -12.47 5.10 0.14
C GLY A 248 -13.41 6.19 -0.42
N GLU A 249 -13.74 7.20 0.39
CA GLU A 249 -14.57 8.35 -0.02
C GLU A 249 -13.79 9.24 -1.00
N PHE A 250 -12.52 9.53 -0.70
CA PHE A 250 -11.61 10.26 -1.59
C PHE A 250 -11.50 9.58 -2.95
N LEU A 251 -11.30 8.25 -2.98
CA LEU A 251 -11.30 7.49 -4.23
C LEU A 251 -12.60 7.67 -5.02
N THR A 252 -13.73 7.54 -4.32
CA THR A 252 -15.06 7.63 -4.95
C THR A 252 -15.28 9.02 -5.54
N ARG A 253 -14.85 10.07 -4.83
CA ARG A 253 -14.93 11.47 -5.26
C ARG A 253 -14.04 11.76 -6.48
N GLU A 254 -12.78 11.30 -6.47
CA GLU A 254 -11.81 11.59 -7.53
C GLU A 254 -12.06 10.80 -8.82
N SER A 255 -12.54 9.56 -8.71
CA SER A 255 -12.63 8.63 -9.85
C SER A 255 -14.05 8.26 -10.26
N GLY A 256 -15.06 8.58 -9.44
CA GLY A 256 -16.44 8.08 -9.58
C GLY A 256 -16.60 6.59 -9.24
N ARG A 257 -15.52 5.90 -8.89
CA ARG A 257 -15.50 4.45 -8.66
C ARG A 257 -15.88 4.13 -7.23
N ARG A 258 -16.85 3.25 -7.04
CA ARG A 258 -17.31 2.86 -5.70
C ARG A 258 -16.29 2.00 -4.96
N CYS A 259 -15.86 2.45 -3.78
CA CYS A 259 -15.05 1.66 -2.87
C CYS A 259 -15.90 0.61 -2.13
N LEU A 260 -15.43 -0.64 -2.07
CA LEU A 260 -16.04 -1.69 -1.27
C LEU A 260 -15.47 -1.67 0.15
N TYR A 261 -16.33 -1.57 1.17
CA TYR A 261 -15.91 -1.64 2.57
C TYR A 261 -16.16 -3.04 3.12
N LEU A 262 -15.09 -3.70 3.54
CA LEU A 262 -15.13 -5.01 4.20
C LEU A 262 -14.90 -4.80 5.68
N ILE A 263 -15.97 -4.90 6.48
CA ILE A 263 -15.92 -4.70 7.93
C ILE A 263 -16.06 -6.07 8.60
N ASP A 264 -14.98 -6.52 9.24
CA ASP A 264 -14.90 -7.83 9.87
C ASP A 264 -14.92 -7.68 11.40
N ASP A 265 -15.86 -8.35 12.05
CA ASP A 265 -15.99 -8.51 13.50
C ASP A 265 -15.74 -7.24 14.34
N PHE A 266 -16.28 -6.10 13.90
CA PHE A 266 -16.12 -4.83 14.58
C PHE A 266 -17.11 -4.70 15.74
N GLY A 267 -16.80 -5.34 16.86
CA GLY A 267 -17.43 -5.03 18.14
C GLY A 267 -16.98 -3.64 18.60
N LEU A 268 -17.90 -2.66 18.56
CA LEU A 268 -17.75 -1.35 19.20
C LEU A 268 -17.70 -1.49 20.72
#